data_AF-R5BFK1-F1
#
_entry.id   AF-R5BFK1-F1
#
_cell.length_a   1.000
_cell.length_b   1.000
_cell.length_c   1.000
_cell.angle_alpha   90.00
_cell.angle_beta   90.00
_cell.angle_gamma   90.00
#
_symmetry.space_group_name_H-M   'P 1'
#
loop_
_entity.id
_entity.type
_entity.pdbx_description
1 polymer ?
#
loop_
_entity_poly.entity_id
_entity_poly.type
_entity_poly.pdbx_seq_one_letter_code
_entity_poly.pdbx_strand_id
1 'polypeptide(L)'
;MRERVNKGLILLLAAGLMAAALCGCVRFESTVDPSVTMPQETTGVEAEPSPTPEPTAEPTAEPTPEEVQQIDVYDELGAFITGSDHYRRYISFENIQVYEQEEDTFVDMQAVNAYPKAILCALHMRFTDETGEVVAECRLQAQDGQYLLSLEPGSNTLYAQVPTDMRITGLDFTIEYDESVEVLPDITE
;
A
#
# COMPACT_ATOMS: atom_id res chain seq x y z
N MET A 1 52.77 2.64 -21.50
CA MET A 1 51.96 3.65 -22.22
C MET A 1 50.94 4.19 -21.23
N ARG A 2 51.03 5.47 -20.84
CA ARG A 2 50.00 6.12 -19.99
C ARG A 2 49.00 6.78 -20.92
N GLU A 3 47.79 6.24 -21.00
CA GLU A 3 46.67 6.89 -21.70
C GLU A 3 46.39 8.24 -21.04
N ARG A 4 46.52 9.31 -21.82
CA ARG A 4 46.10 10.65 -21.38
C ARG A 4 44.58 10.69 -21.52
N VAL A 5 43.89 10.37 -20.43
CA VAL A 5 42.45 10.56 -20.34
C VAL A 5 42.17 12.06 -20.52
N ASN A 6 41.48 12.39 -21.62
CA ASN A 6 41.23 13.76 -22.03
C ASN A 6 40.13 14.36 -21.14
N LYS A 7 40.52 15.24 -20.21
CA LYS A 7 39.61 15.89 -19.25
C LYS A 7 38.41 16.57 -19.92
N GLY A 8 38.56 17.03 -21.17
CA GLY A 8 37.46 17.61 -21.95
C GLY A 8 36.37 16.59 -22.34
N LEU A 9 36.74 15.33 -22.56
CA LEU A 9 35.79 14.25 -22.87
C LEU A 9 34.98 13.84 -21.64
N ILE A 10 35.59 13.82 -20.46
CA ILE A 10 34.90 13.55 -19.18
C ILE A 10 33.88 14.65 -18.88
N LEU A 11 34.24 15.91 -19.09
CA LEU A 11 33.34 17.05 -18.87
C LEU A 11 32.15 17.04 -19.83
N LEU A 12 32.34 16.63 -21.09
CA LEU A 12 31.25 16.48 -22.06
C LEU A 12 30.32 15.32 -21.72
N LEU A 13 30.85 14.19 -21.24
CA LEU A 13 30.05 13.05 -20.79
C LEU A 13 29.22 13.40 -19.53
N ALA A 14 29.79 14.14 -18.59
CA ALA A 14 29.09 14.59 -17.39
C ALA A 14 27.96 15.60 -17.70
N ALA A 15 28.19 16.51 -18.65
CA ALA A 15 27.17 17.47 -19.09
C ALA A 15 26.01 16.79 -19.85
N GLY A 16 26.30 15.74 -20.63
CA GLY A 16 25.28 14.94 -21.32
C GLY A 16 24.39 14.15 -20.36
N LEU A 17 24.96 13.60 -19.28
CA LEU A 17 24.21 12.83 -18.28
C LEU A 17 23.24 13.71 -17.46
N MET A 18 23.62 14.97 -17.19
CA MET A 18 22.79 15.94 -16.45
C MET A 18 21.56 16.44 -17.25
N ALA A 19 21.61 16.41 -18.59
CA ALA A 19 20.50 16.85 -19.43
C ALA A 19 19.36 15.81 -19.56
N ALA A 20 19.64 14.53 -19.31
CA ALA A 20 18.65 13.45 -19.43
C ALA A 20 17.73 13.32 -18.20
N ALA A 21 18.05 13.98 -17.08
CA ALA A 21 17.31 13.84 -15.81
C ALA A 21 16.06 14.73 -15.67
N LEU A 22 15.76 15.60 -16.64
CA LEU A 22 14.70 16.62 -16.51
C LEU A 22 13.44 16.39 -17.36
N CYS A 23 13.29 15.25 -18.05
CA CYS A 23 12.16 15.02 -18.97
C CYS A 23 11.20 13.91 -18.53
N GLY A 24 10.75 13.97 -17.28
CA GLY A 24 9.80 13.01 -16.69
C GLY A 24 8.53 13.67 -16.11
N CYS A 25 7.92 14.63 -16.81
CA CYS A 25 6.58 15.10 -16.42
C CYS A 25 5.52 14.15 -16.97
N VAL A 26 5.13 13.15 -16.18
CA VAL A 26 3.91 12.37 -16.46
C VAL A 26 2.72 13.24 -16.07
N ARG A 27 2.06 13.86 -17.05
CA ARG A 27 0.74 14.48 -16.82
C ARG A 27 -0.30 13.37 -16.85
N PHE A 28 -0.84 13.03 -15.68
CA PHE A 28 -2.04 12.23 -15.58
C PHE A 28 -3.24 13.18 -15.73
N GLU A 29 -3.79 13.29 -16.94
CA GLU A 29 -5.09 13.93 -17.15
C GLU A 29 -6.17 12.88 -16.93
N SER A 30 -6.89 12.98 -15.82
CA SER A 30 -8.08 12.17 -15.56
C SER A 30 -9.17 12.59 -16.56
N THR A 31 -9.36 11.82 -17.63
CA THR A 31 -10.52 11.96 -18.51
C THR A 31 -11.72 11.28 -17.85
N VAL A 32 -12.78 12.03 -17.62
CA VAL A 32 -14.06 11.50 -17.11
C VAL A 32 -14.74 10.75 -18.25
N ASP A 33 -15.06 9.48 -18.01
CA ASP A 33 -15.82 8.64 -18.93
C ASP A 33 -17.30 9.10 -18.94
N PRO A 34 -17.84 9.58 -20.08
CA PRO A 34 -19.21 10.09 -20.16
C PRO A 34 -20.28 8.99 -20.23
N SER A 35 -19.93 7.70 -20.09
CA SER A 35 -20.89 6.59 -20.16
C SER A 35 -21.76 6.40 -18.91
N VAL A 36 -21.57 7.22 -17.86
CA VAL A 36 -22.42 7.24 -16.65
C VAL A 36 -23.26 8.52 -16.62
N THR A 37 -24.21 8.65 -17.54
CA THR A 37 -25.30 9.62 -17.42
C THR A 37 -26.43 9.01 -16.57
N MET A 38 -26.66 9.54 -15.36
CA MET A 38 -27.87 9.26 -14.59
C MET A 38 -29.09 9.93 -15.24
N PRO A 39 -30.23 9.25 -15.42
CA PRO A 39 -31.46 9.90 -15.88
C PRO A 39 -32.05 10.79 -14.79
N GLN A 40 -32.55 11.95 -15.19
CA GLN A 40 -33.26 12.91 -14.35
C GLN A 40 -34.73 12.50 -14.22
N GLU A 41 -35.21 12.22 -13.00
CA GLU A 41 -36.63 11.93 -12.77
C GLU A 41 -37.46 13.21 -12.71
N THR A 42 -38.44 13.28 -13.61
CA THR A 42 -39.47 14.32 -13.73
C THR A 42 -40.45 14.28 -12.55
N THR A 43 -40.57 15.40 -11.84
CA THR A 43 -41.64 15.67 -10.88
C THR A 43 -42.92 16.10 -11.60
N GLY A 44 -44.07 15.55 -11.20
CA GLY A 44 -45.34 16.24 -11.33
C GLY A 44 -46.57 15.33 -11.38
N VAL A 45 -47.39 15.34 -10.32
CA VAL A 45 -48.86 15.29 -10.42
C VAL A 45 -49.48 16.14 -9.29
N GLU A 46 -50.58 16.79 -9.64
CA GLU A 46 -51.28 17.95 -9.07
C GLU A 46 -52.54 17.56 -8.23
N ALA A 47 -52.81 18.36 -7.19
CA ALA A 47 -54.00 18.65 -6.35
C ALA A 47 -55.28 17.76 -6.21
N GLU A 48 -55.64 17.48 -4.92
CA GLU A 48 -56.93 17.49 -4.11
C GLU A 48 -58.35 17.32 -4.75
N PRO A 49 -59.48 17.00 -4.01
CA PRO A 49 -59.72 16.80 -2.55
C PRO A 49 -60.56 15.53 -2.12
N SER A 50 -60.74 15.35 -0.80
CA SER A 50 -61.41 14.25 -0.05
C SER A 50 -62.96 14.41 0.11
N PRO A 51 -63.81 13.37 0.34
CA PRO A 51 -64.13 12.91 1.73
C PRO A 51 -64.57 11.41 1.97
N THR A 52 -64.34 10.96 3.22
CA THR A 52 -65.00 9.89 4.04
C THR A 52 -64.48 8.42 3.95
N PRO A 53 -64.08 7.77 5.09
CA PRO A 53 -63.39 6.48 5.09
C PRO A 53 -64.31 5.24 5.20
N GLU A 54 -64.06 4.24 4.35
CA GLU A 54 -64.40 2.83 4.57
C GLU A 54 -63.17 2.10 5.16
N PRO A 55 -63.33 1.02 5.96
CA PRO A 55 -62.19 0.34 6.60
C PRO A 55 -61.28 -0.28 5.54
N THR A 56 -60.16 0.39 5.31
CA THR A 56 -59.12 0.01 4.36
C THR A 56 -58.25 -1.08 4.98
N ALA A 57 -57.94 -2.12 4.20
CA ALA A 57 -57.00 -3.16 4.57
C ALA A 57 -55.68 -2.54 5.04
N GLU A 58 -55.09 -3.07 6.13
CA GLU A 58 -53.80 -2.60 6.62
C GLU A 58 -52.78 -2.59 5.47
N PRO A 59 -52.07 -1.48 5.22
CA PRO A 59 -51.05 -1.46 4.20
C PRO A 59 -49.91 -2.37 4.63
N THR A 60 -49.70 -3.46 3.89
CA THR A 60 -48.41 -4.17 3.88
C THR A 60 -47.35 -3.12 3.60
N ALA A 61 -46.45 -2.89 4.55
CA ALA A 61 -45.36 -1.95 4.40
C ALA A 61 -44.58 -2.25 3.11
N GLU A 62 -44.52 -1.29 2.18
CA GLU A 62 -43.55 -1.34 1.09
C GLU A 62 -42.15 -1.38 1.70
N PRO A 63 -41.23 -2.22 1.18
CA PRO A 63 -39.85 -2.19 1.64
C PRO A 63 -39.30 -0.80 1.35
N THR A 64 -38.98 -0.06 2.40
CA THR A 64 -38.19 1.18 2.30
C THR A 64 -36.89 0.80 1.59
N PRO A 65 -36.52 1.44 0.47
CA PRO A 65 -35.19 1.27 -0.09
C PRO A 65 -34.19 1.62 1.00
N GLU A 66 -33.37 0.66 1.42
CA GLU A 66 -32.21 0.98 2.25
C GLU A 66 -31.31 1.89 1.41
N GLU A 67 -31.35 3.19 1.72
CA GLU A 67 -30.36 4.14 1.25
C GLU A 67 -29.01 3.66 1.81
N VAL A 68 -28.26 2.92 0.99
CA VAL A 68 -26.88 2.59 1.30
C VAL A 68 -26.12 3.91 1.29
N GLN A 69 -26.03 4.56 2.45
CA GLN A 69 -25.18 5.72 2.64
C GLN A 69 -23.75 5.26 2.37
N GLN A 70 -23.25 5.53 1.16
CA GLN A 70 -21.85 5.42 0.86
C GLN A 70 -21.16 6.55 1.63
N ILE A 71 -20.75 6.26 2.86
CA ILE A 71 -19.97 7.18 3.67
C ILE A 71 -18.60 7.25 3.00
N ASP A 72 -18.27 8.40 2.39
CA ASP A 72 -16.93 8.65 1.91
C ASP A 72 -15.99 8.76 3.11
N VAL A 73 -15.28 7.67 3.42
CA VAL A 73 -14.31 7.64 4.51
C VAL A 73 -12.94 8.05 3.98
N TYR A 74 -12.40 9.13 4.53
CA TYR A 74 -11.05 9.60 4.28
C TYR A 74 -10.15 9.25 5.46
N ASP A 75 -8.88 8.99 5.18
CA ASP A 75 -7.87 8.82 6.22
C ASP A 75 -7.39 10.17 6.79
N GLU A 76 -6.50 10.13 7.78
CA GLU A 76 -6.00 11.34 8.46
C GLU A 76 -5.15 12.25 7.57
N LEU A 77 -4.68 11.73 6.44
CA LEU A 77 -3.94 12.49 5.43
C LEU A 77 -4.87 13.01 4.32
N GLY A 78 -6.17 12.77 4.43
CA GLY A 78 -7.20 13.21 3.47
C GLY A 78 -7.25 12.37 2.21
N ALA A 79 -6.63 11.19 2.18
CA ALA A 79 -6.77 10.26 1.07
C ALA A 79 -8.06 9.44 1.23
N PHE A 80 -8.79 9.27 0.13
CA PHE A 80 -9.98 8.42 0.10
C PHE A 80 -9.58 6.96 0.35
N ILE A 81 -10.23 6.30 1.32
CA ILE A 81 -9.89 4.93 1.70
C ILE A 81 -10.39 3.96 0.63
N THR A 82 -9.46 3.32 -0.07
CA THR A 82 -9.78 2.38 -1.16
C THR A 82 -9.18 1.00 -0.92
N GLY A 83 -10.05 -0.02 -0.81
CA GLY A 83 -9.63 -1.42 -0.69
C GLY A 83 -8.92 -1.74 0.63
N SER A 84 -8.61 -3.03 0.81
CA SER A 84 -7.91 -3.56 1.99
C SER A 84 -6.46 -3.10 2.09
N ASP A 85 -5.87 -2.72 0.96
CA ASP A 85 -4.44 -2.44 0.84
C ASP A 85 -4.11 -0.95 0.99
N HIS A 86 -5.12 -0.12 1.31
CA HIS A 86 -5.00 1.33 1.37
C HIS A 86 -3.78 1.79 2.16
N TYR A 87 -3.55 1.22 3.35
CA TYR A 87 -2.50 1.65 4.27
C TYR A 87 -1.10 1.13 3.91
N ARG A 88 -0.99 0.12 3.03
CA ARG A 88 0.31 -0.41 2.58
C ARG A 88 1.16 0.67 1.89
N ARG A 89 0.53 1.68 1.30
CA ARG A 89 1.21 2.79 0.60
C ARG A 89 2.02 3.71 1.50
N TYR A 90 1.76 3.68 2.81
CA TYR A 90 2.46 4.50 3.78
C TYR A 90 3.68 3.82 4.39
N ILE A 91 3.87 2.52 4.10
CA ILE A 91 5.02 1.76 4.56
C ILE A 91 6.03 1.65 3.42
N SER A 92 7.28 1.98 3.71
CA SER A 92 8.42 1.79 2.82
C SER A 92 9.55 1.06 3.56
N PHE A 93 10.46 0.44 2.80
CA PHE A 93 11.53 -0.38 3.35
C PHE A 93 12.90 0.15 2.95
N GLU A 94 13.77 0.33 3.92
CA GLU A 94 15.08 0.95 3.75
C GLU A 94 16.16 0.20 4.53
N ASN A 95 17.43 0.45 4.19
CA ASN A 95 18.60 -0.06 4.90
C ASN A 95 18.58 -1.59 5.12
N ILE A 96 18.09 -2.34 4.13
CA ILE A 96 17.98 -3.79 4.17
C ILE A 96 19.39 -4.39 4.06
N GLN A 97 19.76 -5.23 5.02
CA GLN A 97 21.00 -5.97 5.06
C GLN A 97 20.69 -7.45 5.28
N VAL A 98 21.34 -8.29 4.47
CA VAL A 98 21.30 -9.75 4.62
C VAL A 98 22.73 -10.21 4.78
N TYR A 99 23.04 -10.85 5.90
CA TYR A 99 24.40 -11.21 6.26
C TYR A 99 24.45 -12.54 7.01
N GLU A 100 25.62 -13.18 6.93
CA GLU A 100 25.91 -14.41 7.67
C GLU A 100 26.65 -14.06 8.96
N GLN A 101 26.28 -14.72 10.05
CA GLN A 101 27.03 -14.70 11.30
C GLN A 101 27.09 -16.13 11.84
N GLU A 102 28.31 -16.63 12.04
CA GLU A 102 28.57 -18.03 12.35
C GLU A 102 28.01 -18.97 11.26
N GLU A 103 27.04 -19.83 11.58
CA GLU A 103 26.39 -20.76 10.65
C GLU A 103 24.97 -20.30 10.26
N ASP A 104 24.55 -19.12 10.71
CA ASP A 104 23.20 -18.57 10.53
C ASP A 104 23.17 -17.39 9.55
N THR A 105 22.03 -17.20 8.90
CA THR A 105 21.75 -16.02 8.07
C THR A 105 20.73 -15.12 8.75
N PHE A 106 21.00 -13.81 8.74
CA PHE A 106 20.18 -12.79 9.36
C PHE A 106 19.77 -11.71 8.36
N VAL A 107 18.62 -11.09 8.65
CA VAL A 107 18.12 -9.88 8.02
C VAL A 107 18.02 -8.79 9.08
N ASP A 108 18.53 -7.60 8.76
CA ASP A 108 18.32 -6.36 9.51
C ASP A 108 17.83 -5.29 8.53
N MET A 109 16.77 -4.57 8.88
CA MET A 109 16.15 -3.57 7.99
C MET A 109 15.34 -2.52 8.75
N GLN A 110 14.95 -1.46 8.04
CA GLN A 110 14.03 -0.45 8.54
C GLN A 110 12.73 -0.44 7.74
N ALA A 111 11.60 -0.51 8.44
CA ALA A 111 10.29 -0.17 7.90
C ALA A 111 9.92 1.25 8.32
N VAL A 112 9.67 2.11 7.34
CA VAL A 112 9.32 3.52 7.55
C VAL A 112 7.84 3.70 7.33
N ASN A 113 7.13 4.09 8.39
CA ASN A 113 5.72 4.45 8.37
C ASN A 113 5.55 5.97 8.22
N ALA A 114 4.99 6.41 7.09
CA ALA A 114 4.68 7.81 6.82
C ALA A 114 3.27 8.24 7.29
N TYR A 115 2.47 7.30 7.82
CA TYR A 115 1.15 7.57 8.37
C TYR A 115 1.24 8.15 9.80
N PRO A 116 0.34 9.06 10.21
CA PRO A 116 0.40 9.72 11.52
C PRO A 116 0.09 8.80 12.72
N LYS A 117 -0.39 7.58 12.47
CA LYS A 117 -0.64 6.56 13.51
C LYS A 117 0.18 5.31 13.26
N ALA A 118 0.36 4.53 14.33
CA ALA A 118 0.94 3.20 14.21
C ALA A 118 0.12 2.36 13.23
N ILE A 119 0.80 1.57 12.38
CA ILE A 119 0.17 0.64 11.45
C ILE A 119 0.45 -0.78 11.93
N LEU A 120 -0.63 -1.54 12.15
CA LEU A 120 -0.57 -2.97 12.44
C LEU A 120 -0.43 -3.75 11.14
N CYS A 121 0.56 -4.64 11.08
CA CYS A 121 0.75 -5.55 9.94
C CYS A 121 1.61 -6.76 10.32
N ALA A 122 1.77 -7.70 9.39
CA ALA A 122 2.80 -8.73 9.48
C ALA A 122 3.48 -8.88 8.11
N LEU A 123 4.80 -9.17 8.13
CA LEU A 123 5.63 -9.16 6.93
C LEU A 123 6.53 -10.39 6.87
N HIS A 124 6.67 -10.97 5.69
CA HIS A 124 7.66 -11.99 5.38
C HIS A 124 8.56 -11.54 4.24
N MET A 125 9.76 -12.11 4.19
CA MET A 125 10.74 -11.87 3.15
C MET A 125 11.04 -13.19 2.45
N ARG A 126 10.98 -13.18 1.12
CA ARG A 126 11.25 -14.35 0.27
C ARG A 126 12.49 -14.12 -0.55
N PHE A 127 13.35 -15.13 -0.61
CA PHE A 127 14.58 -15.12 -1.39
C PHE A 127 14.42 -16.00 -2.61
N THR A 128 14.76 -15.47 -3.78
CA THR A 128 14.67 -16.18 -5.05
C THR A 128 16.04 -16.42 -5.66
N ASP A 129 16.24 -17.61 -6.23
CA ASP A 129 17.46 -17.93 -6.97
C ASP A 129 17.46 -17.29 -8.39
N GLU A 130 18.52 -17.55 -9.16
CA GLU A 130 18.68 -17.04 -10.53
C GLU A 130 17.60 -17.55 -11.50
N THR A 131 16.87 -18.62 -11.14
CA THR A 131 15.77 -19.17 -11.93
C THR A 131 14.42 -18.55 -11.58
N GLY A 132 14.37 -17.78 -10.48
CA GLY A 132 13.16 -17.20 -9.90
C GLY A 132 12.43 -18.13 -8.93
N GLU A 133 13.03 -19.25 -8.53
CA GLU A 133 12.46 -20.16 -7.53
C GLU A 133 12.70 -19.62 -6.13
N VAL A 134 11.68 -19.66 -5.26
CA VAL A 134 11.82 -19.28 -3.86
C VAL A 134 12.59 -20.37 -3.12
N VAL A 135 13.77 -20.03 -2.61
CA VAL A 135 14.68 -20.98 -1.93
C VAL A 135 14.75 -20.78 -0.41
N ALA A 136 14.32 -19.62 0.09
CA ALA A 136 14.20 -19.35 1.51
C ALA A 136 13.09 -18.33 1.79
N GLU A 137 12.48 -18.42 2.98
CA GLU A 137 11.49 -17.47 3.47
C GLU A 137 11.73 -17.23 4.97
N CYS A 138 11.58 -15.99 5.42
CA CYS A 138 11.61 -15.65 6.84
C CYS A 138 10.52 -14.66 7.21
N ARG A 139 10.17 -14.65 8.50
CA ARG A 139 9.21 -13.70 9.09
C ARG A 139 9.98 -12.54 9.71
N LEU A 140 9.60 -11.32 9.37
CA LEU A 140 10.17 -10.11 9.97
C LEU A 140 9.54 -9.89 11.34
N GLN A 141 10.38 -9.54 12.31
CA GLN A 141 10.01 -9.37 13.71
C GLN A 141 10.47 -8.01 14.21
N ALA A 142 9.72 -7.43 15.15
CA ALA A 142 10.16 -6.29 15.91
C ALA A 142 11.27 -6.68 16.91
N GLN A 143 11.89 -5.69 17.56
CA GLN A 143 12.98 -5.90 18.52
C GLN A 143 12.58 -6.79 19.71
N ASP A 144 11.29 -6.84 20.05
CA ASP A 144 10.74 -7.69 21.10
C ASP A 144 10.43 -9.13 20.64
N GLY A 145 10.74 -9.45 19.38
CA GLY A 145 10.51 -10.77 18.76
C GLY A 145 9.09 -11.00 18.27
N GLN A 146 8.21 -9.99 18.32
CA GLN A 146 6.84 -10.12 17.83
C GLN A 146 6.78 -10.12 16.31
N TYR A 147 5.97 -11.03 15.75
CA TYR A 147 5.67 -11.09 14.32
C TYR A 147 4.50 -10.19 13.91
N LEU A 148 3.51 -10.00 14.79
CA LEU A 148 2.51 -8.97 14.58
C LEU A 148 3.16 -7.64 14.93
N LEU A 149 3.40 -6.82 13.92
CA LEU A 149 4.15 -5.59 14.01
C LEU A 149 3.19 -4.43 14.30
N SER A 150 3.56 -3.58 15.26
CA SER A 150 3.04 -2.22 15.38
C SER A 150 4.11 -1.27 14.87
N LEU A 151 3.96 -0.79 13.63
CA LEU A 151 4.90 0.12 13.01
C LEU A 151 4.56 1.56 13.42
N GLU A 152 5.25 2.10 14.40
CA GLU A 152 5.09 3.48 14.87
C GLU A 152 5.39 4.49 13.76
N PRO A 153 4.81 5.71 13.78
CA PRO A 153 5.16 6.76 12.83
C PRO A 153 6.67 7.02 12.80
N GLY A 154 7.26 7.00 11.60
CA GLY A 154 8.69 7.09 11.39
C GLY A 154 9.37 5.73 11.16
N SER A 155 10.63 5.60 11.59
CA SER A 155 11.45 4.41 11.31
C SER A 155 11.32 3.35 12.41
N ASN A 156 11.06 2.11 12.01
CA ASN A 156 10.94 0.93 12.85
C ASN A 156 11.99 -0.09 12.42
N THR A 157 12.76 -0.62 13.38
CA THR A 157 13.78 -1.64 13.07
C THR A 157 13.16 -3.03 13.11
N LEU A 158 13.39 -3.80 12.05
CA LEU A 158 12.90 -5.18 11.91
C LEU A 158 14.06 -6.14 11.69
N TYR A 159 13.89 -7.36 12.20
CA TYR A 159 14.89 -8.41 12.17
C TYR A 159 14.29 -9.73 11.72
N ALA A 160 15.11 -10.60 11.14
CA ALA A 160 14.76 -12.01 10.98
C ALA A 160 16.01 -12.89 11.01
N GLN A 161 15.87 -14.10 11.53
CA GLN A 161 16.77 -15.21 11.20
C GLN A 161 16.16 -15.97 10.02
N VAL A 162 16.95 -16.27 9.00
CA VAL A 162 16.49 -17.00 7.83
C VAL A 162 16.77 -18.49 8.02
N PRO A 163 15.73 -19.35 8.11
CA PRO A 163 15.92 -20.78 8.25
C PRO A 163 16.35 -21.39 6.92
N THR A 164 17.66 -21.41 6.67
CA THR A 164 18.25 -21.95 5.43
C THR A 164 19.53 -22.72 5.75
N ASP A 165 19.81 -23.74 4.94
CA ASP A 165 21.04 -24.53 4.96
C ASP A 165 21.99 -24.17 3.80
N MET A 166 21.62 -23.16 3.00
CA MET A 166 22.41 -22.66 1.88
C MET A 166 22.73 -21.19 2.04
N ARG A 167 23.78 -20.77 1.35
CA ARG A 167 24.15 -19.36 1.29
C ARG A 167 23.19 -18.60 0.39
N ILE A 168 22.41 -17.70 1.00
CA ILE A 168 21.44 -16.84 0.30
C ILE A 168 21.86 -15.37 0.20
N THR A 169 23.01 -15.00 0.79
CA THR A 169 23.52 -13.63 0.70
C THR A 169 23.76 -13.25 -0.77
N GLY A 170 23.15 -12.15 -1.23
CA GLY A 170 23.27 -11.66 -2.59
C GLY A 170 22.24 -12.24 -3.57
N LEU A 171 21.34 -13.11 -3.13
CA LEU A 171 20.15 -13.47 -3.89
C LEU A 171 19.15 -12.31 -3.95
N ASP A 172 18.29 -12.34 -4.96
CA ASP A 172 17.15 -11.44 -5.07
C ASP A 172 16.12 -11.77 -3.99
N PHE A 173 15.33 -10.76 -3.60
CA PHE A 173 14.31 -10.93 -2.58
C PHE A 173 13.09 -10.04 -2.79
N THR A 174 11.97 -10.45 -2.20
CA THR A 174 10.75 -9.65 -2.04
C THR A 174 10.38 -9.53 -0.58
N ILE A 175 9.76 -8.41 -0.21
CA ILE A 175 9.09 -8.23 1.10
C ILE A 175 7.60 -8.20 0.82
N GLU A 176 6.85 -9.01 1.55
CA GLU A 176 5.44 -9.26 1.30
C GLU A 176 4.66 -9.16 2.60
N TYR A 177 3.41 -8.71 2.49
CA TYR A 177 2.47 -8.69 3.60
C TYR A 177 1.85 -10.08 3.79
N ASP A 178 1.72 -10.49 5.05
CA ASP A 178 0.94 -11.68 5.39
C ASP A 178 -0.53 -11.41 5.08
N GLU A 179 -1.09 -12.11 4.09
CA GLU A 179 -2.48 -11.91 3.67
C GLU A 179 -3.50 -12.31 4.75
N SER A 180 -3.08 -13.04 5.78
CA SER A 180 -3.94 -13.37 6.93
C SER A 180 -4.04 -12.24 7.96
N VAL A 181 -3.24 -11.18 7.81
CA VAL A 181 -3.20 -10.01 8.70
C VAL A 181 -3.55 -8.76 7.90
N GLU A 182 -4.62 -8.08 8.31
CA GLU A 182 -5.01 -6.80 7.70
C GLU A 182 -3.97 -5.71 8.04
N VAL A 183 -3.76 -4.79 7.09
CA VAL A 183 -2.85 -3.66 7.27
C VAL A 183 -3.69 -2.43 7.60
N LEU A 184 -3.75 -2.09 8.89
CA LEU A 184 -4.66 -1.06 9.39
C LEU A 184 -3.97 -0.18 10.45
N PRO A 185 -4.35 1.10 10.58
CA PRO A 185 -3.89 1.93 11.66
C PRO A 185 -4.43 1.42 12.99
N ASP A 186 -3.63 1.51 14.06
CA ASP A 186 -4.10 1.30 15.40
C ASP A 186 -5.06 2.44 15.79
N ILE A 187 -6.32 2.08 16.03
CA ILE A 187 -7.41 3.01 16.41
C ILE A 187 -7.69 3.01 17.91
N THR A 188 -6.85 2.35 18.71
CA THR A 188 -7.02 2.29 20.15
C THR A 188 -6.62 3.65 20.75
N GLU A 189 -7.62 4.44 21.17
CA GLU A 189 -7.44 5.69 21.92
C GLU A 189 -7.14 5.46 23.41
#